data_AF-R0AJS7-F1
#
_entry.id   AF-R0AJS7-F1
#
_cell.length_a   1.000
_cell.length_b   1.000
_cell.length_c   1.000
_cell.angle_alpha   90.00
_cell.angle_beta   90.00
_cell.angle_gamma   90.00
#
_symmetry.space_group_name_H-M   'P 1'
#
loop_
_entity.id
_entity.type
_entity.pdbx_description
1 polymer ?
#
loop_
_entity_poly.entity_id
_entity_poly.type
_entity_poly.pdbx_seq_one_letter_code
_entity_poly.pdbx_strand_id
1 'polypeptide(L)' 'MKAKTFAEHRIHQYLETVYPGLDGHMETVNAHEAIVTDINGDKIRVVYDKGEVHEIEMW' A
#
# COMPACT_ATOMS: atom_id res chain seq x y z
N MET A 1 7.58 10.13 3.18
CA MET A 1 6.93 10.75 2.00
C MET A 1 5.65 11.45 2.47
N LYS A 2 5.22 12.57 1.86
CA LYS A 2 3.95 13.25 2.25
C LYS A 2 2.79 12.61 1.49
N ALA A 3 1.82 12.02 2.19
CA ALA A 3 0.65 11.42 1.57
C ALA A 3 -0.25 12.48 0.91
N LYS A 4 -0.80 12.19 -0.27
CA LYS A 4 -1.68 13.09 -1.04
C LYS A 4 -3.17 12.92 -0.72
N THR A 5 -3.57 11.77 -0.21
CA THR A 5 -4.97 11.45 0.16
C THR A 5 -5.04 10.74 1.50
N PHE A 6 -6.22 10.73 2.14
CA PHE A 6 -6.45 9.94 3.36
C PHE A 6 -6.22 8.44 3.13
N ALA A 7 -6.62 7.93 1.96
CA ALA A 7 -6.38 6.54 1.58
C ALA A 7 -4.89 6.25 1.48
N GLU A 8 -4.12 7.08 0.79
CA GLU A 8 -2.66 6.92 0.66
C GLU A 8 -1.99 6.96 2.04
N HIS A 9 -2.40 7.89 2.91
CA HIS A 9 -1.90 7.93 4.28
C HIS A 9 -2.22 6.65 5.06
N ARG A 10 -3.44 6.13 4.92
CA ARG A 10 -3.86 4.95 5.66
C ARG A 10 -3.25 3.66 5.12
N ILE A 11 -3.05 3.56 3.81
CA ILE A 11 -2.31 2.47 3.17
C ILE A 11 -0.85 2.48 3.65
N HIS A 12 -0.20 3.65 3.71
CA HIS A 12 1.15 3.74 4.29
C HIS A 12 1.22 3.22 5.73
N GLN A 13 0.31 3.69 6.60
CA GLN A 13 0.27 3.25 8.00
C GLN A 13 0.01 1.74 8.14
N TYR A 14 -0.85 1.19 7.29
CA TYR A 14 -1.09 -0.25 7.24
C TYR A 14 0.18 -1.01 6.88
N LEU A 15 0.87 -0.62 5.80
CA LEU A 15 2.09 -1.29 5.34
C LEU A 15 3.22 -1.20 6.37
N GLU A 16 3.42 -0.06 7.02
CA GLU A 16 4.41 0.08 8.11
C GLU A 16 4.10 -0.83 9.31
N THR A 17 2.82 -1.15 9.52
CA THR A 17 2.37 -2.03 10.62
C THR A 17 2.48 -3.51 10.27
N VAL A 18 2.06 -3.90 9.07
CA VAL A 18 2.04 -5.31 8.62
C VAL A 18 3.42 -5.77 8.17
N TYR A 19 4.17 -4.88 7.51
CA TYR A 19 5.50 -5.15 6.97
C TYR A 19 6.53 -4.14 7.50
N PRO A 20 6.86 -4.17 8.81
CA PRO A 20 7.78 -3.23 9.40
C PRO A 20 9.17 -3.34 8.76
N GLY A 21 9.68 -2.23 8.23
CA GLY A 21 10.98 -2.17 7.57
C GLY A 21 11.00 -2.73 6.15
N LEU A 22 9.83 -2.96 5.53
CA LEU A 22 9.75 -3.29 4.11
C LEU A 22 10.40 -2.18 3.28
N ASP A 23 11.47 -2.53 2.59
CA ASP A 23 12.04 -1.69 1.56
C ASP A 23 11.29 -2.03 0.26
N GLY A 24 10.45 -1.10 -0.19
CA GLY A 24 9.51 -1.35 -1.27
C GLY A 24 9.01 -0.05 -1.89
N HIS A 25 8.65 -0.13 -3.17
CA HIS A 25 8.07 0.97 -3.91
C HIS A 25 6.55 0.84 -3.90
N MET A 26 5.85 1.91 -3.52
CA MET A 26 4.40 1.99 -3.60
C MET A 26 3.99 2.92 -4.75
N GLU A 27 3.19 2.40 -5.67
CA GLU A 27 2.58 3.14 -6.76
C GLU A 27 1.07 3.26 -6.54
N THR A 28 0.59 4.49 -6.35
CA THR A 28 -0.84 4.78 -6.22
C THR A 28 -1.52 4.65 -7.60
N VAL A 29 -2.42 3.67 -7.76
CA VAL A 29 -3.14 3.41 -9.01
C VAL A 29 -4.35 4.34 -9.16
N ASN A 30 -5.06 4.57 -8.06
CA ASN A 30 -6.19 5.51 -7.99
C ASN A 30 -6.34 6.06 -6.57
N ALA A 31 -7.37 6.87 -6.32
CA ALA A 31 -7.58 7.53 -5.03
C ALA A 31 -7.69 6.59 -3.82
N HIS A 32 -7.96 5.30 -4.03
CA HIS A 32 -8.22 4.29 -3.00
C HIS A 32 -7.34 3.04 -3.14
N GLU A 33 -6.38 3.01 -4.06
CA GLU A 33 -5.65 1.80 -4.39
C GLU A 33 -4.18 2.07 -4.67
N ALA A 34 -3.32 1.15 -4.22
CA ALA A 34 -1.91 1.15 -4.54
C ALA A 34 -1.39 -0.26 -4.87
N ILE A 35 -0.32 -0.31 -5.64
CA ILE A 35 0.50 -1.51 -5.86
C ILE A 35 1.80 -1.30 -5.11
N VAL A 36 2.17 -2.25 -4.26
CA VAL A 36 3.44 -2.28 -3.54
C VAL A 36 4.32 -3.33 -4.20
N THR A 37 5.55 -2.96 -4.53
CA THR A 37 6.57 -3.85 -5.07
C THR A 37 7.74 -3.88 -4.10
N ASP A 38 8.13 -5.05 -3.61
CA ASP A 38 9.32 -5.19 -2.76
C ASP A 38 10.63 -5.17 -3.57
N ILE A 39 11.77 -5.24 -2.89
CA ILE A 39 13.09 -5.26 -3.56
C ILE A 39 13.34 -6.49 -4.45
N ASN A 40 12.66 -7.60 -4.21
CA ASN A 40 12.79 -8.83 -4.98
C ASN A 40 11.86 -8.81 -6.22
N GLY A 41 10.93 -7.86 -6.26
CA GLY A 41 9.97 -7.69 -7.34
C GLY A 41 8.62 -8.34 -7.06
N ASP A 42 8.42 -8.89 -5.86
CA ASP A 42 7.11 -9.42 -5.43
C ASP A 42 6.12 -8.26 -5.33
N LYS A 43 4.92 -8.48 -5.83
CA LYS A 43 3.90 -7.42 -5.92
C LYS A 43 2.67 -7.78 -5.13
N ILE A 44 2.16 -6.79 -4.41
CA ILE A 44 0.87 -6.86 -3.74
C ILE A 44 0.02 -5.65 -4.07
N ARG A 45 -1.27 -5.90 -4.34
CA ARG A 45 -2.26 -4.87 -4.58
C ARG A 45 -3.06 -4.63 -3.30
N VAL A 46 -3.11 -3.37 -2.88
CA VAL A 46 -3.78 -2.92 -1.66
C VAL A 46 -4.87 -1.90 -1.96
N VAL A 47 -6.03 -2.06 -1.33
CA VAL A 47 -7.20 -1.18 -1.49
C VAL A 47 -7.63 -0.65 -0.13
N TYR A 48 -7.92 0.64 -0.06
CA TYR A 48 -8.57 1.29 1.07
C TYR A 48 -10.08 1.39 0.83
N ASP A 49 -10.89 0.73 1.65
CA ASP A 49 -12.35 0.85 1.67
C ASP A 49 -12.84 1.26 3.07
N LYS A 50 -13.54 2.39 3.14
CA LYS A 50 -14.30 2.85 4.33
C LYS A 50 -13.58 2.80 5.69
N GLY A 51 -12.25 2.91 5.71
CA GLY A 51 -11.46 2.91 6.96
C GLY A 51 -10.53 1.71 7.11
N GLU A 52 -10.70 0.69 6.28
CA GLU A 52 -9.92 -0.54 6.29
C GLU A 52 -9.04 -0.65 5.05
N VAL A 53 -7.92 -1.35 5.17
CA VAL A 53 -7.01 -1.63 4.06
C VAL A 53 -7.01 -3.15 3.82
N HIS A 54 -7.18 -3.55 2.57
CA HIS A 54 -7.28 -4.94 2.15
C HIS A 54 -6.21 -5.27 1.12
N GLU A 55 -5.59 -6.42 1.30
CA GLU A 55 -4.69 -7.05 0.35
C GLU A 55 -5.53 -7.93 -0.59
N ILE A 56 -5.53 -7.61 -1.88
CA ILE A 56 -6.46 -8.24 -2.84
C ILE A 56 -5.79 -9.14 -3.87
N GLU A 57 -4.49 -8.95 -4.12
CA GLU A 57 -3.77 -9.74 -5.11
C GLU A 57 -2.28 -9.80 -4.81
N MET A 58 -1.67 -10.97 -5.00
CA MET A 58 -0.23 -11.19 -4.87
C MET A 58 0.29 -11.85 -6.15
N TRP A 59 1.41 -11.35 -6.68
CA TRP A 59 2.06 -11.88 -7.88
C TRP A 59 3.57 -11.98 -7.72
#